data_AF-A0A0Q8UWS7-F1
#
_entry.id   AF-A0A0Q8UWS7-F1
#
_cell.length_a   1.000
_cell.length_b   1.000
_cell.length_c   1.000
_cell.angle_alpha   90.00
_cell.angle_beta   90.00
_cell.angle_gamma   90.00
#
_symmetry.space_group_name_H-M   'P 1'
#
loop_
_entity.id
_entity.type
_entity.pdbx_description
1 polymer ?
#
loop_
_entity_poly.entity_id
_entity_poly.type
_entity_poly.pdbx_seq_one_letter_code
_entity_poly.pdbx_strand_id
1 'polypeptide(L)'
;MELSAENPVVRVVVQDVTLPEPRPFGRIQSRRITIAPGAESGLHVHNGPVIGSIETGTAIYQTEGGEERVLIAGDLFYEPEGGRIARFDAGPQGVTFLGHFPVGADEEPSIEFP
;
A
#
# COMPACT_ATOMS: atom_id res chain seq x y z
N MET A 1 20.04 -17.63 7.26
CA MET A 1 20.82 -17.42 8.50
C MET A 1 19.85 -17.59 9.64
N GLU A 2 20.05 -18.59 10.48
CA GLU A 2 19.13 -18.85 11.60
C GLU A 2 19.31 -17.79 12.70
N LEU A 3 18.21 -17.45 13.37
CA LEU A 3 18.23 -16.56 14.52
C LEU A 3 19.00 -17.23 15.66
N SER A 4 19.92 -16.49 16.28
CA SER A 4 20.65 -16.94 17.46
C SER A 4 20.80 -15.80 18.47
N ALA A 5 21.22 -16.11 19.69
CA ALA A 5 21.53 -15.09 20.69
C ALA A 5 22.66 -14.14 20.24
N GLU A 6 23.62 -14.66 19.47
CA GLU A 6 24.74 -13.88 18.92
C GLU A 6 24.35 -13.12 17.65
N ASN A 7 23.31 -13.57 16.97
CA ASN A 7 22.75 -12.90 15.80
C ASN A 7 21.23 -12.79 15.91
N PRO A 8 20.73 -11.89 16.77
CA PRO A 8 19.31 -11.82 17.12
C PRO A 8 18.45 -11.15 16.04
N VAL A 9 19.03 -10.75 14.91
CA VAL A 9 18.33 -10.03 13.84
C VAL A 9 18.62 -10.65 12.48
N VAL A 10 17.58 -11.20 11.84
CA VAL A 10 17.60 -11.56 10.41
C VAL A 10 16.98 -10.42 9.61
N ARG A 11 17.59 -10.06 8.49
CA ARG A 11 17.09 -9.05 7.55
C ARG A 11 16.78 -9.72 6.22
N VAL A 12 15.58 -9.50 5.72
CA VAL A 12 15.14 -9.98 4.41
C VAL A 12 14.50 -8.80 3.70
N VAL A 13 14.90 -8.56 2.45
CA VAL A 13 14.21 -7.61 1.58
C VAL A 13 12.93 -8.29 1.10
N VAL A 14 11.79 -7.76 1.53
CA VAL A 14 10.46 -8.29 1.19
C VAL A 14 9.75 -7.46 0.12
N GLN A 15 10.19 -6.21 -0.08
CA GLN A 15 9.79 -5.35 -1.18
C GLN A 15 10.94 -4.38 -1.45
N ASP A 16 11.25 -4.17 -2.73
CA ASP A 16 12.23 -3.20 -3.21
C ASP A 16 11.64 -2.49 -4.44
N VAL A 17 11.32 -1.20 -4.29
CA VAL A 17 10.62 -0.42 -5.30
C VAL A 17 11.45 0.81 -5.64
N THR A 18 11.82 0.92 -6.91
CA THR A 18 12.43 2.13 -7.47
C THR A 18 11.33 3.08 -7.91
N LEU A 19 11.31 4.30 -7.36
CA LEU A 19 10.41 5.35 -7.84
C LEU A 19 10.89 5.84 -9.22
N PRO A 20 10.05 5.79 -10.27
CA PRO A 20 10.45 6.22 -11.60
C PRO A 20 10.69 7.73 -11.67
N GLU A 21 9.91 8.51 -10.93
CA GLU A 21 9.99 9.97 -10.83
C GLU A 21 10.07 10.38 -9.35
N PRO A 22 11.25 10.26 -8.71
CA PRO A 22 11.38 10.56 -7.29
C PRO A 22 11.21 12.07 -7.04
N ARG A 23 10.32 12.43 -6.13
CA ARG A 23 10.19 13.79 -5.61
C ARG A 23 10.60 13.90 -4.13
N PRO A 24 11.00 15.08 -3.65
CA PRO A 24 11.18 15.31 -2.22
C PRO A 24 9.86 15.16 -1.45
N PHE A 25 9.90 14.42 -0.34
CA PHE A 25 8.82 14.36 0.65
C PHE A 25 9.28 15.07 1.92
N GLY A 26 8.37 15.84 2.54
CA GLY A 26 8.63 16.53 3.81
C GLY A 26 7.93 15.89 5.00
N ARG A 27 6.97 15.00 4.73
CA ARG A 27 6.13 14.38 5.74
C ARG A 27 5.67 13.00 5.28
N ILE A 28 5.52 12.07 6.21
CA ILE A 28 4.87 10.79 5.97
C ILE A 28 3.69 10.70 6.92
N GLN A 29 2.48 10.58 6.39
CA GLN A 29 1.30 10.27 7.18
C GLN A 29 1.06 8.76 7.11
N SER A 30 0.95 8.09 8.25
CA SER A 30 0.63 6.67 8.31
C SER A 30 -0.80 6.50 8.80
N ARG A 31 -1.60 5.70 8.09
CA ARG A 31 -3.00 5.44 8.42
C ARG A 31 -3.21 3.94 8.56
N ARG A 32 -3.95 3.54 9.58
CA ARG A 32 -4.63 2.24 9.60
C ARG A 32 -5.98 2.42 8.95
N ILE A 33 -6.23 1.70 7.88
CA ILE A 33 -7.44 1.81 7.06
C ILE A 33 -8.15 0.46 7.13
N THR A 34 -9.45 0.49 7.44
CA THR A 34 -10.30 -0.70 7.45
C THR A 34 -11.41 -0.52 6.42
N ILE A 35 -11.50 -1.45 5.48
CA ILE A 35 -12.53 -1.49 4.45
C ILE A 35 -13.49 -2.64 4.78
N ALA A 36 -14.79 -2.34 4.75
CA ALA A 36 -15.85 -3.27 5.08
C ALA A 36 -15.87 -4.48 4.11
N PRO A 37 -16.38 -5.65 4.54
CA PRO A 37 -16.47 -6.84 3.69
C PRO A 37 -17.12 -6.59 2.32
N GLY A 38 -16.44 -7.01 1.25
CA GLY A 38 -16.93 -6.92 -0.13
C GLY A 38 -17.06 -5.51 -0.69
N ALA A 39 -16.59 -4.47 0.02
CA ALA A 39 -16.62 -3.12 -0.50
C ALA A 39 -15.54 -2.92 -1.58
N GLU A 40 -15.94 -2.30 -2.69
CA GLU A 40 -15.06 -1.93 -3.79
C GLU A 40 -14.51 -0.53 -3.56
N SER A 41 -13.22 -0.31 -3.86
CA SER A 41 -12.61 1.02 -3.76
C SER A 41 -13.04 1.91 -4.92
N GLY A 42 -13.36 1.32 -6.08
CA GLY A 42 -13.46 2.03 -7.35
C GLY A 42 -12.09 2.44 -7.89
N LEU A 43 -12.09 2.92 -9.15
CA LEU A 43 -10.91 3.46 -9.82
C LEU A 43 -10.47 4.75 -9.14
N HIS A 44 -9.19 4.86 -8.77
CA HIS A 44 -8.70 6.04 -8.07
C HIS A 44 -7.22 6.34 -8.32
N VAL A 45 -6.81 7.54 -7.92
CA VAL A 45 -5.43 8.05 -8.02
C VAL A 45 -5.06 8.78 -6.73
N HIS A 46 -3.81 8.64 -6.29
CA HIS A 46 -3.22 9.38 -5.17
C HIS A 46 -2.32 10.53 -5.65
N ASN A 47 -2.25 11.61 -4.86
CA ASN A 47 -1.34 12.75 -5.09
C ASN A 47 0.13 12.47 -4.71
N GLY A 48 0.44 11.25 -4.29
CA GLY A 48 1.77 10.78 -3.92
C GLY A 48 1.80 9.26 -4.00
N PRO A 49 2.98 8.63 -3.86
CA PRO A 49 3.04 7.18 -3.79
C PRO A 49 2.38 6.70 -2.48
N VAL A 50 1.83 5.49 -2.49
CA VAL A 50 1.41 4.80 -1.27
C VAL A 50 2.19 3.51 -1.14
N ILE A 51 2.77 3.29 0.03
CA ILE A 51 3.35 2.00 0.40
C ILE A 51 2.56 1.47 1.58
N GLY A 52 2.20 0.19 1.55
CA GLY A 52 1.43 -0.37 2.66
C GLY A 52 1.64 -1.85 2.88
N SER A 53 1.01 -2.33 3.94
CA SER A 53 1.03 -3.73 4.36
C SER A 53 -0.33 -4.16 4.87
N ILE A 54 -0.80 -5.34 4.49
CA ILE A 54 -2.04 -5.91 5.02
C ILE A 54 -1.83 -6.40 6.45
N GLU A 55 -2.66 -5.95 7.39
CA GLU A 55 -2.67 -6.44 8.77
C GLU A 55 -3.61 -7.64 8.93
N THR A 56 -4.84 -7.55 8.39
CA THR A 56 -5.86 -8.61 8.47
C THR A 56 -6.78 -8.59 7.25
N GLY A 57 -7.44 -9.74 6.99
CA GLY A 57 -8.34 -9.88 5.85
C GLY A 57 -7.58 -9.99 4.52
N THR A 58 -8.25 -9.63 3.43
CA THR A 58 -7.68 -9.75 2.07
C THR A 58 -8.13 -8.59 1.18
N ALA A 59 -7.29 -8.15 0.25
CA ALA A 59 -7.65 -7.18 -0.78
C ALA A 59 -7.40 -7.73 -2.19
N ILE A 60 -8.29 -7.42 -3.13
CA ILE A 60 -8.04 -7.57 -4.56
C ILE A 60 -7.38 -6.28 -5.04
N TYR A 61 -6.11 -6.36 -5.41
CA TYR A 61 -5.29 -5.25 -5.83
C TYR A 61 -5.00 -5.29 -7.32
N GLN A 62 -5.21 -4.18 -8.02
CA GLN A 62 -4.88 -4.06 -9.44
C GLN A 62 -4.59 -2.61 -9.82
N THR A 63 -3.44 -2.36 -10.46
CA THR A 63 -3.20 -1.10 -11.20
C THR A 63 -3.90 -1.14 -12.54
N GLU A 64 -4.33 -0.01 -13.09
CA GLU A 64 -4.97 0.03 -14.41
C GLU A 64 -4.07 -0.59 -15.49
N GLY A 65 -4.60 -1.60 -16.20
CA GLY A 65 -3.86 -2.37 -17.21
C GLY A 65 -2.87 -3.42 -16.65
N GLY A 66 -2.74 -3.52 -15.32
CA GLY A 66 -1.88 -4.51 -14.65
C GLY A 66 -2.60 -5.82 -14.32
N GLU A 67 -1.83 -6.77 -13.79
CA GLU A 67 -2.35 -8.05 -13.29
C GLU A 67 -3.07 -7.86 -11.95
N GLU A 68 -4.20 -8.55 -11.80
CA GLU A 68 -4.93 -8.63 -10.53
C GLU A 68 -4.17 -9.53 -9.54
N ARG A 69 -4.03 -9.07 -8.29
CA ARG A 69 -3.37 -9.82 -7.22
C ARG A 69 -4.26 -9.86 -5.98
N VAL A 70 -4.32 -11.01 -5.32
CA VAL A 70 -4.93 -11.11 -3.98
C VAL A 70 -3.85 -10.87 -2.95
N LEU A 71 -3.99 -9.81 -2.16
CA LEU A 71 -3.14 -9.50 -1.02
C LEU A 71 -3.73 -10.10 0.25
N ILE A 72 -2.88 -10.74 1.06
CA ILE A 72 -3.21 -11.32 2.36
C ILE A 72 -2.39 -10.71 3.49
N ALA A 73 -2.72 -11.01 4.74
CA ALA A 73 -1.98 -10.51 5.90
C ALA A 73 -0.46 -10.76 5.79
N GLY A 74 0.33 -9.70 5.97
CA GLY A 74 1.79 -9.71 5.81
C GLY A 74 2.27 -9.28 4.42
N ASP A 75 1.41 -9.30 3.40
CA ASP A 75 1.78 -8.83 2.06
C ASP A 75 1.96 -7.31 2.06
N LEU A 76 2.92 -6.88 1.24
CA LEU A 76 3.19 -5.48 0.96
C LEU A 76 2.58 -5.08 -0.38
N PHE A 77 2.24 -3.81 -0.50
CA PHE A 77 1.82 -3.21 -1.76
C PHE A 77 2.47 -1.85 -1.98
N TYR A 78 2.48 -1.43 -3.24
CA TYR A 78 2.98 -0.14 -3.70
C TYR A 78 2.04 0.40 -4.77
N GLU A 79 1.56 1.61 -4.56
CA GLU A 79 0.76 2.38 -5.51
C GLU A 79 1.60 3.55 -6.01
N PRO A 80 1.88 3.65 -7.32
CA PRO A 80 2.71 4.71 -7.85
C PRO A 80 1.99 6.06 -7.81
N GLU A 81 2.76 7.12 -7.57
CA GLU A 81 2.27 8.50 -7.68
C GLU A 81 1.68 8.76 -9.07
N GLY A 82 0.48 9.33 -9.13
CA GLY A 82 -0.24 9.56 -10.38
C GLY A 82 -0.71 8.29 -11.11
N GLY A 83 -0.41 7.10 -10.57
CA GLY A 83 -0.89 5.83 -11.08
C GLY A 83 -2.36 5.61 -10.77
N ARG A 84 -3.08 5.03 -11.73
CA ARG A 84 -4.48 4.64 -11.58
C ARG A 84 -4.55 3.25 -10.92
N ILE A 85 -5.19 3.19 -9.77
CA ILE A 85 -5.50 1.94 -9.07
C ILE A 85 -6.90 1.53 -9.48
N ALA A 86 -6.99 0.47 -10.27
CA ALA A 86 -8.25 -0.06 -10.75
C ALA A 86 -9.04 -0.75 -9.64
N ARG A 87 -8.34 -1.47 -8.75
CA ARG A 87 -8.95 -2.21 -7.64
C ARG A 87 -8.09 -2.14 -6.38
N PHE A 88 -8.74 -1.88 -5.26
CA PHE A 88 -8.29 -2.20 -3.91
C PHE A 88 -9.53 -2.69 -3.13
N ASP A 89 -10.10 -3.79 -3.62
CA ASP A 89 -11.42 -4.22 -3.17
C ASP A 89 -11.28 -5.16 -1.98
N ALA A 90 -12.08 -4.94 -0.95
CA ALA A 90 -12.02 -5.77 0.24
C ALA A 90 -12.63 -7.16 -0.02
N GLY A 91 -11.96 -8.19 0.47
CA GLY A 91 -12.46 -9.55 0.42
C GLY A 91 -13.69 -9.78 1.31
N PRO A 92 -14.18 -11.03 1.38
CA PRO A 92 -15.45 -11.37 2.05
C PRO A 92 -15.43 -11.18 3.57
N GLN A 93 -14.26 -10.98 4.18
CA GLN A 93 -14.11 -10.67 5.61
C GLN A 93 -13.69 -9.22 5.87
N GLY A 94 -13.62 -8.39 4.82
CA GLY A 94 -13.03 -7.06 4.88
C GLY A 94 -11.51 -7.11 4.78
N VAL A 95 -10.89 -5.94 4.94
CA VAL A 95 -9.43 -5.82 5.02
C VAL A 95 -9.06 -4.69 5.97
N THR A 96 -8.02 -4.89 6.76
CA THR A 96 -7.33 -3.81 7.48
C THR A 96 -5.87 -3.79 7.07
N PHE A 97 -5.37 -2.60 6.76
CA PHE A 97 -3.99 -2.41 6.31
C PHE A 97 -3.40 -1.11 6.86
N LEU A 98 -2.08 -1.05 6.90
CA LEU A 98 -1.34 0.19 7.09
C LEU A 98 -1.00 0.77 5.72
N GLY A 99 -1.34 2.02 5.50
CA GLY A 99 -0.88 2.82 4.35
C GLY A 99 0.02 3.95 4.83
N HIS A 100 1.16 4.10 4.17
CA HIS A 100 2.12 5.17 4.39
C HIS A 100 2.10 6.10 3.18
N PHE A 101 1.83 7.38 3.43
CA PHE A 101 1.63 8.41 2.42
C PHE A 101 2.74 9.46 2.56
N PRO A 102 3.87 9.30 1.85
CA PRO A 102 4.85 10.37 1.68
C PRO A 102 4.24 11.53 0.88
N VAL A 103 4.31 12.74 1.43
CA VAL A 103 3.74 13.96 0.86
C VAL A 103 4.66 15.15 1.13
N GLY A 104 4.40 16.28 0.47
CA GLY A 104 5.02 17.56 0.82
C GLY A 104 4.79 17.92 2.29
N ALA A 105 5.65 18.76 2.86
CA ALA A 105 5.59 19.13 4.28
C ALA A 105 4.21 19.68 4.70
N ASP A 106 3.60 20.48 3.82
CA ASP A 106 2.30 21.14 4.02
C ASP A 106 1.18 20.55 3.13
N GLU A 107 1.43 19.41 2.49
CA GLU A 107 0.50 18.73 1.58
C GLU A 107 -0.25 17.62 2.30
N GLU A 108 -1.57 17.54 2.16
CA GLU A 108 -2.36 16.42 2.70
C GLU A 108 -2.44 15.25 1.71
N PRO A 109 -2.40 14.00 2.17
CA PRO A 109 -2.69 12.86 1.31
C PRO A 109 -4.14 12.88 0.84
N SER A 110 -4.34 12.84 -0.47
CA SER A 110 -5.64 12.85 -1.13
C SER A 110 -5.82 11.61 -2.02
N ILE A 111 -7.08 11.41 -2.41
CA ILE A 111 -7.52 10.40 -3.36
C ILE A 111 -8.52 11.07 -4.30
N GLU A 112 -8.39 10.80 -5.60
CA GLU A 112 -9.28 11.30 -6.64
C GLU A 112 -9.94 10.12 -7.37
N PHE A 113 -11.22 10.27 -7.72
CA PHE A 113 -12.00 9.27 -8.44
C PHE A 113 -12.34 9.82 -9.84
N PRO A 114 -11.59 9.41 -10.89
CA PRO A 114 -11.75 9.92 -12.24
C PRO A 114 -12.97 9.35 -12.98
#